data_AF-A0A9E2RFQ7-F1
#
_entry.id   AF-A0A9E2RFQ7-F1
#
_cell.length_a   1.000
_cell.length_b   1.000
_cell.length_c   1.000
_cell.angle_alpha   90.00
_cell.angle_beta   90.00
_cell.angle_gamma   90.00
#
_symmetry.space_group_name_H-M   'P 1'
#
loop_
_entity.id
_entity.type
_entity.pdbx_description
1 polymer ?
#
loop_
_entity_poly.entity_id
_entity_poly.type
_entity_poly.pdbx_seq_one_letter_code
_entity_poly.pdbx_strand_id
1 'polypeptide(L)'
;AGFPHLSYVFGAIFSVVLALGSKETAMTFPLALLLWDVAIRRLDGAALRKAFLSDHLPFWLVLLAVAAWAWWHPRYTALAQFSSGIRPLWENILSELHAVTYALLLFICPWKQNFDHDLPLLHSLFEWPLPLDLLVWCGLAAAALLAVRRLPLLSFGIGWFFVQLLPTSLIPRNDLLSERNLYLASMGFLLVVVLLGSDLTRRLVTALRHPRLVQTGAGTIAFALVFCLCVFTNQRNALYRDPVLLWSDSIEKSPLKARPHNNLGHGYLLRNDRDRAIEEFRIAAQLDPDYVLARRNLRDAYLHQVGRQ
;
A
#
# COMPACT_ATOMS: atom_id res chain seq x y z
N ALA A 1 13.28 -18.64 38.54
CA ALA A 1 12.42 -17.44 38.47
C ALA A 1 11.57 -17.50 37.20
N GLY A 2 10.39 -18.11 37.28
CA GLY A 2 9.56 -18.55 36.15
C GLY A 2 8.47 -17.57 35.72
N PHE A 3 8.80 -16.28 35.60
CA PHE A 3 7.86 -15.21 35.21
C PHE A 3 8.11 -14.46 33.86
N PRO A 4 8.80 -14.99 32.82
CA PRO A 4 8.98 -14.21 31.57
C PRO A 4 7.98 -14.49 30.44
N HIS A 5 7.34 -15.67 30.36
CA HIS A 5 6.54 -16.02 29.17
C HIS A 5 5.10 -15.49 29.21
N LEU A 6 4.39 -15.68 30.32
CA LEU A 6 2.97 -15.32 30.40
C LEU A 6 2.74 -13.80 30.38
N SER A 7 3.60 -13.05 31.06
CA SER A 7 3.61 -11.58 31.07
C SER A 7 3.90 -11.01 29.67
N TYR A 8 4.85 -11.61 28.95
CA TYR A 8 5.15 -11.25 27.57
C TYR A 8 3.97 -11.51 26.64
N VAL A 9 3.36 -12.70 26.70
CA VAL A 9 2.18 -13.06 25.87
C VAL A 9 1.02 -12.11 26.16
N PHE A 10 0.75 -11.79 27.42
CA PHE A 10 -0.29 -10.83 27.79
C PHE A 10 0.00 -9.44 27.22
N GLY A 11 1.22 -8.93 27.37
CA GLY A 11 1.64 -7.64 26.80
C GLY A 11 1.55 -7.62 25.27
N ALA A 12 1.90 -8.72 24.61
CA ALA A 12 1.78 -8.87 23.16
C ALA A 12 0.32 -8.88 22.72
N ILE A 13 -0.56 -9.64 23.38
CA ILE A 13 -1.99 -9.66 23.10
C ILE A 13 -2.60 -8.28 23.27
N PHE A 14 -2.30 -7.61 24.39
CA PHE A 14 -2.75 -6.25 24.65
C PHE A 14 -2.33 -5.28 23.54
N SER A 15 -1.07 -5.37 23.09
CA SER A 15 -0.55 -4.56 22.00
C SER A 15 -1.26 -4.84 20.67
N VAL A 16 -1.56 -6.10 20.36
CA VAL A 16 -2.32 -6.49 19.16
C VAL A 16 -3.75 -5.96 19.20
N VAL A 17 -4.42 -6.02 20.35
CA VAL A 17 -5.77 -5.47 20.53
C VAL A 17 -5.77 -3.96 20.28
N LEU A 18 -4.81 -3.22 20.86
CA LEU A 18 -4.65 -1.79 20.59
C LEU A 18 -4.35 -1.50 19.12
N ALA A 19 -3.50 -2.31 18.48
CA ALA A 19 -3.17 -2.16 17.07
C ALA A 19 -4.39 -2.38 16.16
N LEU A 20 -5.19 -3.43 16.43
CA LEU A 20 -6.45 -3.71 15.73
C LEU A 20 -7.47 -2.58 15.91
N GLY A 21 -7.49 -1.94 17.07
CA GLY A 21 -8.31 -0.75 17.32
C GLY A 21 -7.84 0.52 16.59
N SER A 22 -6.61 0.53 16.04
CA SER A 22 -6.02 1.68 15.38
C SER A 22 -5.95 1.55 13.86
N LYS A 23 -5.53 0.39 13.34
CA LYS A 23 -5.35 0.17 11.89
C LYS A 23 -5.72 -1.25 11.47
N GLU A 24 -6.44 -1.33 10.35
CA GLU A 24 -6.82 -2.59 9.70
C GLU A 24 -5.62 -3.50 9.37
N THR A 25 -4.47 -2.93 9.01
CA THR A 25 -3.25 -3.69 8.70
C THR A 25 -2.75 -4.53 9.88
N ALA A 26 -3.17 -4.25 11.12
CA ALA A 26 -2.81 -5.08 12.27
C ALA A 26 -3.36 -6.52 12.19
N MET A 27 -4.40 -6.76 11.39
CA MET A 27 -4.96 -8.11 11.19
C MET A 27 -3.99 -9.09 10.54
N THR A 28 -2.93 -8.59 9.90
CA THR A 28 -1.90 -9.40 9.25
C THR A 28 -0.89 -9.99 10.26
N PHE A 29 -0.92 -9.54 11.52
CA PHE A 29 0.08 -9.94 12.53
C PHE A 29 0.21 -11.46 12.71
N PRO A 30 -0.87 -12.26 12.83
CA PRO A 30 -0.74 -13.71 12.93
C PRO A 30 -0.07 -14.34 11.69
N LEU A 31 -0.32 -13.80 10.51
CA LEU A 31 0.34 -14.25 9.27
C LEU A 31 1.81 -13.83 9.23
N ALA A 32 2.14 -12.62 9.70
CA ALA A 32 3.52 -12.15 9.81
C ALA A 32 4.33 -13.01 10.80
N LEU A 33 3.72 -13.44 11.91
CA LEU A 33 4.34 -14.36 12.87
C LEU A 33 4.56 -15.75 12.25
N LEU A 34 3.58 -16.26 11.50
CA LEU A 34 3.73 -17.53 10.77
C LEU A 34 4.85 -17.46 9.72
N LEU A 35 4.92 -16.34 8.99
CA LEU A 35 5.99 -16.09 8.04
C LEU A 35 7.36 -16.06 8.75
N TRP A 36 7.46 -15.45 9.93
CA TRP A 36 8.68 -15.45 10.74
C TRP A 36 9.09 -16.87 11.15
N ASP A 37 8.15 -17.67 11.65
CA ASP A 37 8.43 -19.03 12.11
C ASP A 37 8.89 -19.95 10.96
N VAL A 38 8.28 -19.82 9.79
CA VAL A 38 8.62 -20.61 8.60
C VAL A 38 9.92 -20.13 7.94
N ALA A 39 10.07 -18.83 7.71
CA ALA A 39 11.22 -18.30 6.96
C ALA A 39 12.46 -18.16 7.85
N ILE A 40 12.32 -17.58 9.04
CA ILE A 40 13.47 -17.22 9.89
C ILE A 40 13.81 -18.31 10.89
N ARG A 41 12.83 -18.79 11.67
CA ARG A 41 13.07 -19.89 12.63
C ARG A 41 13.13 -21.26 11.97
N ARG A 42 12.67 -21.38 10.72
CA ARG A 42 12.68 -22.61 9.92
C ARG A 42 11.99 -23.76 10.62
N LEU A 43 10.90 -23.47 11.33
CA LEU A 43 10.10 -24.49 11.98
C LEU A 43 9.33 -25.27 10.92
N ASP A 44 9.33 -26.60 11.05
CA ASP A 44 8.55 -27.51 10.23
C ASP A 44 7.85 -28.59 11.09
N GLY A 45 6.88 -29.27 10.48
CA GLY A 45 6.18 -30.41 11.06
C GLY A 45 5.69 -30.19 12.50
N ALA A 46 6.15 -31.05 13.42
CA ALA A 46 5.75 -31.03 14.82
C ALA A 46 6.22 -29.76 15.57
N ALA A 47 7.38 -29.20 15.22
CA ALA A 47 7.90 -28.00 15.85
C ALA A 47 7.05 -26.78 15.49
N LEU A 48 6.67 -26.64 14.22
CA LEU A 48 5.76 -25.59 13.76
C LEU A 48 4.37 -25.75 14.41
N ARG A 49 3.83 -26.96 14.48
CA ARG A 49 2.55 -27.22 15.15
C ARG A 49 2.59 -26.83 16.63
N LYS A 50 3.68 -27.14 17.32
CA LYS A 50 3.87 -26.77 18.73
C LYS A 50 3.90 -25.25 18.89
N ALA A 51 4.72 -24.56 18.08
CA ALA A 51 4.80 -23.09 18.10
C ALA A 51 3.45 -22.45 17.75
N PHE A 52 2.71 -22.99 16.77
CA PHE A 52 1.38 -22.49 16.43
C PHE A 52 0.41 -22.57 17.61
N LEU A 53 0.36 -23.72 18.28
CA LEU A 53 -0.54 -23.92 19.42
C LEU A 53 -0.16 -23.08 20.64
N SER A 54 1.14 -22.90 20.91
CA SER A 54 1.60 -22.15 22.09
C SER A 54 1.66 -20.64 21.86
N ASP A 55 2.15 -20.22 20.69
CA ASP A 55 2.57 -18.84 20.43
C ASP A 55 1.63 -18.11 19.46
N HIS A 56 0.89 -18.81 18.59
CA HIS A 56 0.05 -18.17 17.55
C HIS A 56 -1.43 -18.19 17.90
N LEU A 57 -1.91 -19.30 18.45
CA LEU A 57 -3.32 -19.54 18.72
C LEU A 57 -3.98 -18.37 19.47
N PRO A 58 -3.37 -17.74 20.49
CA PRO A 58 -3.98 -16.59 21.16
C PRO A 58 -4.26 -15.42 20.21
N PHE A 59 -3.36 -15.12 19.27
CA PHE A 59 -3.53 -14.02 18.32
C PHE A 59 -4.60 -14.32 17.26
N TRP A 60 -4.69 -15.56 16.80
CA TRP A 60 -5.78 -15.99 15.92
C TRP A 60 -7.14 -15.93 16.62
N LEU A 61 -7.22 -16.34 17.89
CA LEU A 61 -8.44 -16.24 18.69
C LEU A 61 -8.86 -14.78 18.92
N VAL A 62 -7.91 -13.88 19.19
CA VAL A 62 -8.18 -12.44 19.29
C VAL A 62 -8.70 -11.90 17.96
N LEU A 63 -8.06 -12.23 16.83
CA LEU A 63 -8.50 -11.80 15.52
C LEU A 63 -9.91 -12.31 15.20
N LEU A 64 -10.19 -13.59 15.48
CA LEU A 64 -11.53 -14.18 15.32
C LEU A 64 -12.57 -13.49 16.21
N ALA A 65 -12.23 -13.19 17.47
CA ALA A 65 -13.13 -12.50 18.38
C ALA A 65 -13.45 -11.08 17.90
N VAL A 66 -12.44 -10.33 17.43
CA VAL A 66 -12.62 -9.00 16.84
C VAL A 66 -13.44 -9.06 15.55
N ALA A 67 -13.20 -10.06 14.69
CA ALA A 67 -13.99 -10.26 13.48
C ALA A 67 -15.45 -10.61 13.79
N ALA A 68 -15.71 -11.48 14.77
CA ALA A 68 -17.06 -11.82 15.20
C ALA A 68 -17.77 -10.57 15.77
N TRP A 69 -17.09 -9.81 16.64
CA TRP A 69 -17.62 -8.56 17.17
C TRP A 69 -17.95 -7.55 16.06
N ALA A 70 -17.03 -7.37 15.10
CA ALA A 70 -17.25 -6.48 13.95
C ALA A 70 -18.46 -6.94 13.11
N TRP A 71 -18.65 -8.25 12.94
CA TRP A 71 -19.80 -8.80 12.22
C TRP A 71 -21.15 -8.49 12.90
N TRP A 72 -21.20 -8.39 14.23
CA TRP A 72 -22.41 -7.99 14.94
C TRP A 72 -22.62 -6.48 15.04
N HIS A 73 -21.60 -5.68 14.72
CA HIS A 73 -21.66 -4.24 14.88
C HIS A 73 -22.16 -3.54 13.59
N PRO A 74 -23.31 -2.81 13.62
CA PRO A 74 -23.98 -2.30 12.41
C PRO A 74 -23.11 -1.43 11.50
N ARG A 75 -22.16 -0.67 12.08
CA ARG A 75 -21.25 0.19 11.28
C ARG A 75 -20.30 -0.62 10.40
N TYR A 76 -19.78 -1.74 10.91
CA TYR A 76 -18.81 -2.54 10.16
C TYR A 76 -19.50 -3.40 9.11
N THR A 77 -20.71 -3.89 9.38
CA THR A 77 -21.52 -4.58 8.37
C THR A 77 -21.94 -3.64 7.26
N ALA A 78 -22.35 -2.40 7.58
CA ALA A 78 -22.62 -1.38 6.56
C ALA A 78 -21.39 -1.04 5.71
N LEU A 79 -20.21 -0.94 6.33
CA LEU A 79 -18.95 -0.72 5.61
C LEU A 79 -18.58 -1.92 4.72
N ALA A 80 -18.76 -3.15 5.21
CA ALA A 80 -18.50 -4.35 4.42
C ALA A 80 -19.46 -4.45 3.23
N GLN A 81 -20.74 -4.13 3.42
CA GLN A 81 -21.74 -4.05 2.34
C GLN A 81 -21.35 -2.98 1.32
N PHE A 82 -20.96 -1.79 1.79
CA PHE A 82 -20.46 -0.72 0.92
C PHE A 82 -19.27 -1.21 0.08
N SER A 83 -18.24 -1.77 0.72
CA SER A 83 -17.07 -2.35 0.03
C SER A 83 -17.47 -3.42 -1.00
N SER A 84 -18.38 -4.33 -0.66
CA SER A 84 -18.85 -5.36 -1.59
C SER A 84 -19.64 -4.81 -2.79
N GLY A 85 -20.23 -3.61 -2.63
CA GLY A 85 -20.96 -2.92 -3.68
C GLY A 85 -20.07 -2.10 -4.62
N ILE A 86 -18.80 -1.85 -4.28
CA ILE A 86 -17.88 -1.06 -5.13
C ILE A 86 -17.55 -1.80 -6.42
N ARG A 87 -17.18 -3.08 -6.29
CA ARG A 87 -16.84 -3.95 -7.43
C ARG A 87 -16.88 -5.42 -7.02
N PRO A 88 -17.13 -6.35 -7.97
CA PRO A 88 -17.06 -7.77 -7.72
C PRO A 88 -15.69 -8.21 -7.19
N LEU A 89 -15.68 -9.22 -6.30
CA LEU A 89 -14.44 -9.73 -5.69
C LEU A 89 -13.43 -10.20 -6.74
N TRP A 90 -13.91 -10.84 -7.82
CA TRP A 90 -13.03 -11.34 -8.88
C TRP A 90 -12.30 -10.22 -9.62
N GLU A 91 -13.03 -9.20 -10.08
CA GLU A 91 -12.45 -8.01 -10.72
C GLU A 91 -11.53 -7.24 -9.78
N ASN A 92 -11.87 -7.18 -8.49
CA ASN A 92 -11.01 -6.61 -7.47
C ASN A 92 -9.68 -7.36 -7.40
N ILE A 93 -9.68 -8.69 -7.30
CA ILE A 93 -8.45 -9.49 -7.22
C ILE A 93 -7.58 -9.26 -8.47
N LEU A 94 -8.16 -9.29 -9.67
CA LEU A 94 -7.42 -9.07 -10.91
C LEU A 94 -6.79 -7.66 -10.96
N SER A 95 -7.58 -6.64 -10.63
CA SER A 95 -7.12 -5.25 -10.65
C SER A 95 -6.08 -4.98 -9.55
N GLU A 96 -6.20 -5.63 -8.40
CA GLU A 96 -5.24 -5.53 -7.29
C GLU A 96 -3.90 -6.20 -7.61
N LEU A 97 -3.90 -7.32 -8.36
CA LEU A 97 -2.65 -7.90 -8.87
C LEU A 97 -1.87 -6.87 -9.70
N HIS A 98 -2.57 -6.14 -10.57
CA HIS A 98 -1.97 -5.04 -11.32
C HIS A 98 -1.55 -3.87 -10.41
N ALA A 99 -2.41 -3.46 -9.49
CA ALA A 99 -2.14 -2.35 -8.57
C ALA A 99 -0.90 -2.59 -7.70
N VAL A 100 -0.69 -3.81 -7.21
CA VAL A 100 0.50 -4.18 -6.43
C VAL A 100 1.75 -4.22 -7.31
N THR A 101 1.66 -4.69 -8.56
CA THR A 101 2.80 -4.60 -9.50
C THR A 101 3.15 -3.16 -9.83
N TYR A 102 2.14 -2.31 -10.04
CA TYR A 102 2.32 -0.87 -10.19
C TYR A 102 2.92 -0.25 -8.93
N ALA A 103 2.53 -0.69 -7.74
CA ALA A 103 3.13 -0.25 -6.48
C ALA A 103 4.62 -0.60 -6.38
N LEU A 104 5.03 -1.78 -6.85
CA LEU A 104 6.43 -2.15 -6.96
C LEU A 104 7.18 -1.22 -7.93
N LEU A 105 6.55 -0.85 -9.04
CA LEU A 105 7.11 0.11 -10.00
C LEU A 105 7.33 1.49 -9.34
N LEU A 106 6.47 1.93 -8.42
CA LEU A 106 6.64 3.23 -7.74
C LEU A 106 7.90 3.32 -6.87
N PHE A 107 8.45 2.20 -6.38
CA PHE A 107 9.74 2.19 -5.68
C PHE A 107 10.93 2.45 -6.61
N ILE A 108 10.77 2.16 -7.91
CA ILE A 108 11.81 2.32 -8.94
C ILE A 108 11.61 3.64 -9.69
N CYS A 109 10.36 4.05 -9.91
CA CYS A 109 9.95 5.21 -10.68
C CYS A 109 9.16 6.20 -9.81
N PRO A 110 9.81 6.92 -8.87
CA PRO A 110 9.10 7.82 -7.94
C PRO A 110 8.39 8.99 -8.63
N TRP A 111 8.77 9.35 -9.86
CA TRP A 111 8.09 10.40 -10.63
C TRP A 111 6.68 10.01 -11.12
N LYS A 112 6.32 8.71 -11.11
CA LYS A 112 4.97 8.23 -11.45
C LYS A 112 3.98 8.30 -10.29
N GLN A 113 4.40 8.78 -9.12
CA GLN A 113 3.53 8.95 -7.98
C GLN A 113 2.42 9.97 -8.29
N ASN A 114 1.21 9.66 -7.83
CA ASN A 114 0.00 10.44 -8.06
C ASN A 114 -0.85 10.41 -6.79
N PHE A 115 -1.61 11.47 -6.51
CA PHE A 115 -2.47 11.49 -5.33
C PHE A 115 -3.69 10.57 -5.48
N ASP A 116 -4.18 10.41 -6.71
CA ASP A 116 -5.35 9.57 -7.02
C ASP A 116 -5.13 8.79 -8.32
N HIS A 117 -4.61 7.57 -8.20
CA HIS A 117 -4.21 6.75 -9.35
C HIS A 117 -5.40 6.24 -10.16
N ASP A 118 -5.41 6.50 -11.45
CA ASP A 118 -6.36 5.92 -12.41
C ASP A 118 -5.83 4.59 -12.97
N LEU A 119 -6.02 3.53 -12.18
CA LEU A 119 -5.67 2.17 -12.59
C LEU A 119 -6.89 1.51 -13.25
N PRO A 120 -6.70 0.72 -14.33
CA PRO A 120 -7.79 0.06 -15.03
C PRO A 120 -8.45 -0.99 -14.14
N LEU A 121 -9.77 -1.12 -14.28
CA LEU A 121 -10.52 -2.26 -13.76
C LEU A 121 -10.37 -3.42 -14.76
N LEU A 122 -9.84 -4.55 -14.28
CA LEU A 122 -9.55 -5.73 -15.10
C LEU A 122 -10.59 -6.81 -14.88
N HIS A 123 -11.07 -7.42 -15.97
CA HIS A 123 -12.13 -8.43 -15.93
C HIS A 123 -11.63 -9.85 -16.25
N SER A 124 -10.46 -9.96 -16.91
CA SER A 124 -9.89 -11.23 -17.35
C SER A 124 -8.38 -11.33 -17.10
N LEU A 125 -7.89 -12.56 -16.94
CA LEU A 125 -6.46 -12.84 -16.75
C LEU A 125 -5.60 -12.51 -17.98
N PHE A 126 -6.24 -12.36 -19.15
CA PHE A 126 -5.57 -12.13 -20.43
C PHE A 126 -5.58 -10.66 -20.85
N GLU A 127 -6.25 -9.78 -20.09
CA GLU A 127 -6.22 -8.35 -20.34
C GLU A 127 -4.85 -7.78 -20.02
N TRP A 128 -4.32 -6.94 -20.91
CA TRP A 128 -3.05 -6.28 -20.69
C TRP A 128 -3.18 -5.23 -19.56
N PRO A 129 -2.25 -5.17 -18.58
CA PRO A 129 -0.94 -5.82 -18.54
C PRO A 129 -0.85 -7.07 -17.66
N LEU A 130 -1.97 -7.70 -17.31
CA LEU A 130 -2.01 -8.74 -16.29
C LEU A 130 -1.14 -9.99 -16.58
N PRO A 131 -0.97 -10.47 -17.83
CA PRO A 131 -0.03 -11.55 -18.11
C PRO A 131 1.42 -11.23 -17.68
N LEU A 132 1.85 -9.98 -17.84
CA LEU A 132 3.16 -9.52 -17.39
C LEU A 132 3.20 -9.42 -15.86
N ASP A 133 2.14 -8.91 -15.24
CA ASP A 133 2.04 -8.85 -13.78
C ASP A 133 2.14 -10.26 -13.19
N LEU A 134 1.39 -11.23 -13.72
CA LEU A 134 1.44 -12.63 -13.29
C LEU A 134 2.86 -13.22 -13.40
N LEU A 135 3.61 -12.87 -14.45
CA LEU A 135 5.02 -13.28 -14.56
C LEU A 135 5.87 -12.70 -13.42
N VAL A 136 5.69 -11.42 -13.07
CA VAL A 136 6.37 -10.77 -11.94
C VAL A 136 5.98 -11.45 -10.63
N TRP A 137 4.69 -11.68 -10.38
CA TRP A 137 4.17 -12.34 -9.19
C TRP A 137 4.71 -13.77 -9.04
N CYS A 138 4.67 -14.57 -10.12
CA CYS A 138 5.24 -15.91 -10.14
C CYS A 138 6.76 -15.90 -9.90
N GLY A 139 7.48 -14.94 -10.48
CA GLY A 139 8.91 -14.74 -10.25
C GLY A 139 9.24 -14.42 -8.79
N LEU A 140 8.48 -13.52 -8.17
CA LEU A 140 8.65 -13.16 -6.76
C LEU A 140 8.30 -14.33 -5.82
N ALA A 141 7.22 -15.07 -6.11
CA ALA A 141 6.85 -16.26 -5.36
C ALA A 141 7.91 -17.35 -5.47
N ALA A 142 8.40 -17.63 -6.68
CA ALA A 142 9.49 -18.58 -6.90
C ALA A 142 10.76 -18.14 -6.18
N ALA A 143 11.14 -16.86 -6.26
CA ALA A 143 12.29 -16.32 -5.54
C ALA A 143 12.15 -16.51 -4.03
N ALA A 144 10.99 -16.21 -3.45
CA ALA A 144 10.73 -16.40 -2.03
C ALA A 144 10.81 -17.87 -1.61
N LEU A 145 10.20 -18.79 -2.38
CA LEU A 145 10.20 -20.22 -2.07
C LEU A 145 11.59 -20.85 -2.21
N LEU A 146 12.31 -20.54 -3.29
CA LEU A 146 13.65 -21.06 -3.54
C LEU A 146 14.69 -20.48 -2.57
N ALA A 147 14.52 -19.23 -2.15
CA ALA A 147 15.42 -18.56 -1.23
C ALA A 147 15.18 -18.95 0.23
N VAL A 148 14.05 -19.56 0.62
CA VAL A 148 13.67 -19.71 2.04
C VAL A 148 14.74 -20.43 2.88
N ARG A 149 15.44 -21.41 2.28
CA ARG A 149 16.51 -22.15 2.95
C ARG A 149 17.89 -21.49 2.85
N ARG A 150 18.15 -20.70 1.80
CA ARG A 150 19.47 -20.09 1.54
C ARG A 150 19.58 -18.66 2.05
N LEU A 151 18.55 -17.85 1.80
CA LEU A 151 18.44 -16.44 2.14
C LEU A 151 17.08 -16.19 2.84
N PRO A 152 16.91 -16.66 4.09
CA PRO A 152 15.64 -16.62 4.79
C PRO A 152 15.08 -15.20 4.96
N LEU A 153 15.96 -14.21 5.14
CA LEU A 153 15.56 -12.79 5.23
C LEU A 153 15.04 -12.24 3.90
N LEU A 154 15.48 -12.77 2.75
CA LEU A 154 14.94 -12.39 1.45
C LEU A 154 13.50 -12.89 1.31
N SER A 155 13.27 -14.17 1.65
CA SER A 155 11.93 -14.76 1.65
C SER A 155 11.00 -14.07 2.64
N PHE A 156 11.50 -13.73 3.83
CA PHE A 156 10.76 -12.95 4.80
C PHE A 156 10.42 -11.55 4.27
N GLY A 157 11.36 -10.85 3.63
CA GLY A 157 11.11 -9.52 3.06
C GLY A 157 10.06 -9.53 1.93
N ILE A 158 10.15 -10.48 1.01
CA ILE A 158 9.13 -10.67 -0.04
C ILE A 158 7.78 -11.02 0.59
N GLY A 159 7.74 -12.01 1.48
CA GLY A 159 6.51 -12.42 2.15
C GLY A 159 5.88 -11.29 2.96
N TRP A 160 6.69 -10.49 3.67
CA TRP A 160 6.22 -9.36 4.45
C TRP A 160 5.52 -8.32 3.58
N PHE A 161 6.11 -7.99 2.43
CA PHE A 161 5.53 -7.02 1.50
C PHE A 161 4.10 -7.43 1.10
N PHE A 162 3.90 -8.68 0.68
CA PHE A 162 2.58 -9.16 0.27
C PHE A 162 1.63 -9.36 1.44
N VAL A 163 2.09 -9.90 2.57
CA VAL A 163 1.27 -10.09 3.77
C VAL A 163 0.67 -8.77 4.24
N GLN A 164 1.44 -7.68 4.21
CA GLN A 164 0.96 -6.37 4.65
C GLN A 164 -0.04 -5.70 3.70
N LEU A 165 -0.06 -6.10 2.43
CA LEU A 165 -1.02 -5.60 1.44
C LEU A 165 -2.31 -6.43 1.38
N LEU A 166 -2.36 -7.61 2.02
CA LEU A 166 -3.54 -8.47 2.00
C LEU A 166 -4.85 -7.76 2.36
N PRO A 167 -4.94 -6.98 3.46
CA PRO A 167 -6.21 -6.35 3.83
C PRO A 167 -6.71 -5.38 2.76
N THR A 168 -5.77 -4.60 2.20
CA THR A 168 -6.10 -3.58 1.20
C THR A 168 -6.43 -4.17 -0.16
N SER A 169 -5.87 -5.35 -0.49
CA SER A 169 -6.12 -6.01 -1.76
C SER A 169 -7.30 -6.98 -1.74
N LEU A 170 -7.72 -7.46 -0.56
CA LEU A 170 -8.88 -8.37 -0.45
C LEU A 170 -10.21 -7.62 -0.25
N ILE A 171 -10.17 -6.45 0.40
CA ILE A 171 -11.37 -5.66 0.68
C ILE A 171 -11.47 -4.58 -0.40
N PRO A 172 -12.49 -4.60 -1.28
CA PRO A 172 -12.62 -3.57 -2.29
C PRO A 172 -12.80 -2.18 -1.67
N ARG A 173 -12.08 -1.21 -2.24
CA ARG A 173 -12.03 0.20 -1.82
C ARG A 173 -12.19 1.10 -3.03
N ASN A 174 -12.62 2.34 -2.81
CA ASN A 174 -12.82 3.29 -3.92
C ASN A 174 -11.54 3.49 -4.77
N ASP A 175 -10.37 3.36 -4.15
CA ASP A 175 -9.08 3.48 -4.82
C ASP A 175 -8.38 2.11 -4.80
N LEU A 176 -7.92 1.65 -5.97
CA LEU A 176 -7.14 0.40 -6.10
C LEU A 176 -5.74 0.53 -5.49
N LEU A 177 -5.13 1.72 -5.61
CA LEU A 177 -3.81 1.98 -5.07
C LEU A 177 -3.77 3.32 -4.34
N SER A 178 -3.18 3.28 -3.15
CA SER A 178 -2.78 4.47 -2.41
C SER A 178 -1.44 4.19 -1.73
N GLU A 179 -0.46 5.06 -1.93
CA GLU A 179 0.90 4.89 -1.43
C GLU A 179 0.97 4.77 0.10
N ARG A 180 -0.05 5.27 0.82
CA ARG A 180 -0.17 5.08 2.28
C ARG A 180 -0.23 3.61 2.68
N ASN A 181 -0.75 2.75 1.82
CA ASN A 181 -0.83 1.30 2.08
C ASN A 181 0.57 0.68 2.04
N LEU A 182 1.51 1.30 1.31
CA LEU A 182 2.87 0.80 1.14
C LEU A 182 3.77 1.06 2.35
N TYR A 183 3.38 1.90 3.31
CA TYR A 183 4.27 2.29 4.40
C TYR A 183 4.77 1.08 5.20
N LEU A 184 3.86 0.23 5.66
CA LEU A 184 4.24 -0.97 6.41
C LEU A 184 4.82 -2.06 5.50
N ALA A 185 4.26 -2.23 4.30
CA ALA A 185 4.75 -3.21 3.33
C ALA A 185 6.18 -2.92 2.86
N SER A 186 6.54 -1.65 2.71
CA SER A 186 7.84 -1.19 2.21
C SER A 186 9.02 -1.70 3.04
N MET A 187 8.82 -1.99 4.33
CA MET A 187 9.86 -2.58 5.18
C MET A 187 10.40 -3.88 4.60
N GLY A 188 9.52 -4.73 4.07
CA GLY A 188 9.91 -5.99 3.43
C GLY A 188 10.68 -5.76 2.13
N PHE A 189 10.23 -4.82 1.32
CA PHE A 189 10.93 -4.42 0.08
C PHE A 189 12.32 -3.84 0.37
N LEU A 190 12.43 -2.90 1.30
CA LEU A 190 13.70 -2.27 1.68
C LEU A 190 14.68 -3.29 2.27
N LEU A 191 14.18 -4.27 3.05
CA LEU A 191 14.99 -5.37 3.54
C LEU A 191 15.59 -6.17 2.37
N VAL A 192 14.79 -6.51 1.34
CA VAL A 192 15.28 -7.20 0.14
C VAL A 192 16.33 -6.36 -0.59
N VAL A 193 16.10 -5.06 -0.78
CA VAL A 193 17.05 -4.14 -1.42
C VAL A 193 18.39 -4.11 -0.67
N VAL A 194 18.37 -3.98 0.65
CA VAL A 194 19.59 -3.96 1.48
C VAL A 194 20.34 -5.28 1.40
N LEU A 195 19.63 -6.41 1.46
CA LEU A 195 20.24 -7.74 1.37
C LEU A 195 20.93 -7.93 0.02
N LEU A 196 20.24 -7.66 -1.08
CA LEU A 196 20.78 -7.79 -2.43
C LEU A 196 21.95 -6.82 -2.67
N GLY A 197 21.82 -5.57 -2.22
CA GLY A 197 22.88 -4.57 -2.33
C GLY A 197 24.13 -4.95 -1.53
N SER A 198 23.96 -5.49 -0.32
CA SER A 198 25.08 -5.94 0.52
C SER A 198 25.78 -7.19 -0.05
N ASP A 199 25.02 -8.14 -0.61
CA ASP A 199 25.57 -9.33 -1.27
C ASP A 199 26.30 -8.96 -2.56
N LEU A 200 25.72 -8.09 -3.38
CA LEU A 200 26.37 -7.55 -4.59
C LEU A 200 27.69 -6.85 -4.25
N THR A 201 27.68 -5.97 -3.24
CA THR A 201 28.88 -5.27 -2.78
C THR A 201 29.96 -6.26 -2.35
N ARG A 202 29.60 -7.30 -1.59
CA ARG A 202 30.53 -8.35 -1.16
C ARG A 202 31.14 -9.10 -2.35
N ARG A 203 30.33 -9.50 -3.32
CA ARG A 203 30.79 -10.18 -4.55
C ARG A 203 31.73 -9.29 -5.36
N LEU A 204 31.42 -8.01 -5.49
CA LEU A 204 32.28 -7.05 -6.20
C LEU A 204 33.61 -6.83 -5.48
N VAL A 205 33.62 -6.75 -4.15
CA VAL A 205 34.87 -6.68 -3.36
C VAL A 205 35.75 -7.90 -3.65
N THR A 206 35.18 -9.11 -3.67
CA THR A 206 35.93 -10.33 -3.96
C THR A 206 36.42 -10.41 -5.40
N ALA A 207 35.62 -9.94 -6.37
CA ALA A 207 35.95 -10.00 -7.79
C ALA A 207 37.01 -8.98 -8.20
N LEU A 208 36.87 -7.73 -7.74
CA LEU A 208 37.74 -6.62 -8.12
C LEU A 208 39.00 -6.53 -7.26
N ARG A 209 39.08 -7.24 -6.13
CA ARG A 209 40.22 -7.22 -5.18
C ARG A 209 40.61 -5.82 -4.65
N HIS A 210 39.73 -4.84 -4.81
CA HIS A 210 39.90 -3.46 -4.32
C HIS A 210 38.77 -3.11 -3.33
N PRO A 211 38.82 -3.62 -2.08
CA PRO A 211 37.72 -3.49 -1.13
C PRO A 211 37.33 -2.03 -0.83
N ARG A 212 38.35 -1.16 -0.64
CA ARG A 212 38.11 0.25 -0.34
C ARG A 212 37.37 0.96 -1.46
N LEU A 213 37.78 0.77 -2.71
CA LEU A 213 37.15 1.41 -3.88
C LEU A 213 35.69 0.99 -4.04
N VAL A 214 35.40 -0.31 -3.89
CA VAL A 214 34.03 -0.84 -4.00
C VAL A 214 33.15 -0.31 -2.86
N GLN A 215 33.65 -0.31 -1.63
CA GLN A 215 32.91 0.19 -0.47
C GLN A 215 32.64 1.70 -0.56
N THR A 216 33.65 2.50 -0.95
CA THR A 216 33.45 3.94 -1.16
C THR A 216 32.52 4.21 -2.33
N GLY A 217 32.65 3.46 -3.43
CA GLY A 217 31.77 3.59 -4.59
C GLY A 217 30.32 3.28 -4.25
N ALA A 218 30.06 2.15 -3.58
CA ALA A 218 28.72 1.78 -3.12
C ALA A 218 28.16 2.80 -2.13
N GLY A 219 28.97 3.29 -1.18
CA GLY A 219 28.58 4.35 -0.24
C GLY A 219 28.21 5.65 -0.95
N THR A 220 29.00 6.09 -1.92
CA THR A 220 28.73 7.30 -2.72
C THR A 220 27.44 7.15 -3.53
N ILE A 221 27.21 5.99 -4.16
CA ILE A 221 25.97 5.71 -4.91
C ILE A 221 24.76 5.75 -3.98
N ALA A 222 24.84 5.09 -2.82
CA ALA A 222 23.77 5.09 -1.83
C ALA A 222 23.47 6.51 -1.32
N PHE A 223 24.52 7.30 -1.04
CA PHE A 223 24.37 8.70 -0.63
C PHE A 223 23.72 9.54 -1.73
N ALA A 224 24.17 9.42 -2.99
CA ALA A 224 23.60 10.14 -4.12
C ALA A 224 22.12 9.78 -4.34
N LEU A 225 21.76 8.49 -4.18
CA LEU A 225 20.37 8.03 -4.26
C LEU A 225 19.51 8.67 -3.15
N VAL A 226 19.97 8.62 -1.89
CA VAL A 226 19.25 9.24 -0.76
C VAL A 226 19.09 10.75 -0.98
N PHE A 227 20.16 11.43 -1.38
CA PHE A 227 20.12 12.86 -1.68
C PHE A 227 19.11 13.19 -2.78
N CYS A 228 19.08 12.40 -3.85
CA CYS A 228 18.12 12.54 -4.94
C CYS A 228 16.66 12.35 -4.44
N LEU A 229 16.39 11.32 -3.63
CA LEU A 229 15.07 11.09 -3.04
C LEU A 229 14.65 12.21 -2.07
N CYS A 230 15.60 12.83 -1.35
CA CYS A 230 15.33 14.01 -0.53
C CYS A 230 14.93 15.21 -1.40
N VAL A 231 15.62 15.45 -2.53
CA VAL A 231 15.26 16.52 -3.47
C VAL A 231 13.86 16.29 -4.05
N PHE A 232 13.54 15.07 -4.50
CA PHE A 232 12.19 14.73 -4.99
C PHE A 232 11.11 14.92 -3.92
N THR A 233 11.42 14.53 -2.67
CA THR A 233 10.51 14.72 -1.54
C THR A 233 10.25 16.21 -1.27
N ASN A 234 11.30 17.03 -1.32
CA ASN A 234 11.18 18.48 -1.14
C ASN A 234 10.35 19.13 -2.25
N GLN A 235 10.55 18.71 -3.50
CA GLN A 235 9.73 19.17 -4.64
C GLN A 235 8.25 18.78 -4.46
N ARG A 236 7.97 17.55 -4.05
CA ARG A 236 6.60 17.11 -3.73
C ARG A 236 5.99 17.88 -2.57
N ASN A 237 6.75 18.24 -1.54
CA ASN A 237 6.22 19.05 -0.45
C ASN A 237 5.73 20.42 -0.91
N ALA A 238 6.33 21.01 -1.95
CA ALA A 238 5.83 22.25 -2.54
C ALA A 238 4.46 22.04 -3.22
N LEU A 239 4.30 20.93 -3.95
CA LEU A 239 3.04 20.53 -4.57
C LEU A 239 1.92 20.37 -3.53
N TYR A 240 2.19 19.66 -2.43
CA TYR A 240 1.20 19.37 -1.39
C TYR A 240 0.74 20.60 -0.60
N ARG A 241 1.49 21.71 -0.63
CA ARG A 241 1.13 22.96 0.06
C ARG A 241 0.02 23.74 -0.65
N ASP A 242 -0.18 23.47 -1.93
CA ASP A 242 -1.07 24.23 -2.78
C ASP A 242 -2.13 23.32 -3.39
N PRO A 243 -3.40 23.41 -2.96
CA PRO A 243 -4.47 22.57 -3.48
C PRO A 243 -4.62 22.63 -5.00
N VAL A 244 -4.43 23.81 -5.60
CA VAL A 244 -4.56 23.94 -7.05
C VAL A 244 -3.44 23.19 -7.76
N LEU A 245 -2.18 23.36 -7.32
CA LEU A 245 -1.07 22.63 -7.92
C LEU A 245 -1.22 21.11 -7.73
N LEU A 246 -1.55 20.66 -6.51
CA LEU A 246 -1.72 19.23 -6.20
C LEU A 246 -2.77 18.56 -7.09
N TRP A 247 -3.94 19.18 -7.25
CA TRP A 247 -5.01 18.59 -8.02
C TRP A 247 -4.82 18.75 -9.53
N SER A 248 -4.16 19.82 -9.98
CA SER A 248 -3.74 19.93 -11.39
C SER A 248 -2.73 18.85 -11.78
N ASP A 249 -1.71 18.57 -10.95
CA ASP A 249 -0.77 17.45 -11.16
C ASP A 249 -1.49 16.09 -11.17
N SER A 250 -2.52 15.94 -10.32
CA SER A 250 -3.32 14.70 -10.29
C SER A 250 -4.17 14.52 -11.55
N ILE A 251 -4.73 15.59 -12.11
CA ILE A 251 -5.49 15.57 -13.36
C ILE A 251 -4.57 15.27 -14.55
N GLU A 252 -3.36 15.82 -14.58
CA GLU A 252 -2.39 15.52 -15.64
C GLU A 252 -2.10 14.02 -15.73
N LYS A 253 -2.05 13.35 -14.58
CA LYS A 253 -1.74 11.90 -14.47
C LYS A 253 -2.99 11.02 -14.50
N SER A 254 -4.17 11.57 -14.20
CA SER A 254 -5.43 10.83 -14.07
C SER A 254 -6.60 11.70 -14.53
N PRO A 255 -6.64 12.06 -15.84
CA PRO A 255 -7.58 13.03 -16.38
C PRO A 255 -9.03 12.53 -16.43
N LEU A 256 -9.25 11.23 -16.30
CA LEU A 256 -10.59 10.62 -16.36
C LEU A 256 -11.21 10.41 -14.97
N LYS A 257 -10.53 10.81 -13.90
CA LYS A 257 -11.08 10.72 -12.54
C LYS A 257 -11.83 11.97 -12.14
N ALA A 258 -13.08 11.79 -11.73
CA ALA A 258 -13.93 12.88 -11.25
C ALA A 258 -13.43 13.53 -9.94
N ARG A 259 -12.79 12.74 -9.05
CA ARG A 259 -12.34 13.23 -7.74
C ARG A 259 -11.26 14.33 -7.83
N PRO A 260 -10.18 14.19 -8.62
CA PRO A 260 -9.24 15.28 -8.86
C PRO A 260 -9.88 16.57 -9.39
N HIS A 261 -10.77 16.48 -10.38
CA HIS A 261 -11.50 17.64 -10.90
C HIS A 261 -12.35 18.33 -9.82
N ASN A 262 -13.13 17.56 -9.04
CA ASN A 262 -13.90 18.13 -7.93
C ASN A 262 -12.99 18.85 -6.93
N ASN A 263 -11.86 18.27 -6.58
CA ASN A 263 -10.98 18.86 -5.57
C ASN A 263 -10.18 20.05 -6.13
N LEU A 264 -9.85 20.07 -7.44
CA LEU A 264 -9.31 21.24 -8.11
C LEU A 264 -10.32 22.40 -8.09
N GLY A 265 -11.59 22.11 -8.36
CA GLY A 265 -12.67 23.09 -8.24
C GLY A 265 -12.76 23.70 -6.84
N HIS A 266 -12.64 22.87 -5.80
CA HIS A 266 -12.56 23.35 -4.42
C HIS A 266 -11.30 24.20 -4.18
N GLY A 267 -10.15 23.83 -4.75
CA GLY A 267 -8.93 24.63 -4.73
C GLY A 267 -9.11 26.02 -5.34
N TYR A 268 -9.84 26.12 -6.46
CA TYR A 268 -10.18 27.40 -7.08
C TYR A 268 -11.14 28.24 -6.24
N LEU A 269 -12.14 27.62 -5.59
CA LEU A 269 -13.01 28.33 -4.63
C LEU A 269 -12.21 28.97 -3.48
N LEU A 270 -11.21 28.28 -2.95
CA LEU A 270 -10.33 28.83 -1.89
C LEU A 270 -9.54 30.05 -2.36
N ARG A 271 -9.34 30.21 -3.67
CA ARG A 271 -8.71 31.38 -4.29
C ARG A 271 -9.71 32.44 -4.76
N ASN A 272 -10.99 32.29 -4.42
CA ASN A 272 -12.10 33.11 -4.92
C ASN A 272 -12.29 33.07 -6.45
N ASP A 273 -11.73 32.08 -7.14
CA ASP A 273 -11.88 31.91 -8.59
C ASP A 273 -13.06 30.96 -8.88
N ARG A 274 -14.27 31.52 -8.80
CA ARG A 274 -15.49 30.73 -8.92
C ARG A 274 -15.75 30.22 -10.33
N ASP A 275 -15.35 30.97 -11.36
CA ASP A 275 -15.60 30.58 -12.76
C ASP A 275 -14.83 29.31 -13.10
N ARG A 276 -13.53 29.24 -12.76
CA ARG A 276 -12.77 28.00 -12.93
C ARG A 276 -13.27 26.88 -12.02
N ALA A 277 -13.72 27.20 -10.81
CA ALA A 277 -14.29 26.18 -9.93
C ALA A 277 -15.53 25.49 -10.52
N ILE A 278 -16.46 26.28 -11.09
CA ILE A 278 -17.67 25.77 -11.73
C ILE A 278 -17.32 24.83 -12.89
N GLU A 279 -16.34 25.21 -13.71
CA GLU A 279 -15.90 24.38 -14.84
C GLU A 279 -15.36 23.02 -14.36
N GLU A 280 -14.50 23.01 -13.35
CA GLU A 280 -13.94 21.77 -12.81
C GLU A 280 -15.01 20.88 -12.14
N PHE A 281 -15.96 21.46 -11.40
CA PHE A 281 -17.08 20.70 -10.85
C PHE A 281 -17.99 20.14 -11.95
N ARG A 282 -18.15 20.87 -13.05
CA ARG A 282 -18.90 20.42 -14.22
C ARG A 282 -18.22 19.22 -14.87
N ILE A 283 -16.91 19.27 -15.08
CA ILE A 283 -16.14 18.14 -15.61
C ILE A 283 -16.26 16.94 -14.67
N ALA A 284 -16.10 17.13 -13.36
CA ALA A 284 -16.25 16.05 -12.38
C ALA A 284 -17.63 15.38 -12.44
N ALA A 285 -18.71 16.17 -12.56
CA ALA A 285 -20.07 15.65 -12.69
C ALA A 285 -20.36 15.01 -14.06
N GLN A 286 -19.59 15.32 -15.10
CA GLN A 286 -19.66 14.65 -16.40
C GLN A 286 -18.91 13.31 -16.40
N LEU A 287 -17.73 13.27 -15.78
CA LEU A 287 -16.92 12.06 -15.67
C LEU A 287 -17.58 11.01 -14.78
N ASP A 288 -18.20 11.44 -13.67
CA ASP A 288 -18.97 10.58 -12.79
C ASP A 288 -20.31 11.27 -12.44
N PRO A 289 -21.37 10.97 -13.21
CA PRO A 289 -22.71 11.50 -12.95
C PRO A 289 -23.25 11.13 -11.57
N ASP A 290 -22.76 10.05 -10.95
CA ASP A 290 -23.17 9.58 -9.63
C ASP A 290 -22.33 10.17 -8.49
N TYR A 291 -21.28 10.93 -8.80
CA TYR A 291 -20.46 11.62 -7.81
C TYR A 291 -21.20 12.75 -7.08
N VAL A 292 -21.86 12.40 -5.98
CA VAL A 292 -22.72 13.29 -5.17
C VAL A 292 -22.00 14.59 -4.77
N LEU A 293 -20.71 14.49 -4.42
CA LEU A 293 -19.93 15.64 -3.97
C LEU A 293 -19.72 16.66 -5.09
N ALA A 294 -19.41 16.21 -6.32
CA ALA A 294 -19.28 17.09 -7.47
C ALA A 294 -20.59 17.80 -7.81
N ARG A 295 -21.72 17.07 -7.83
CA ARG A 295 -23.05 17.67 -8.09
C ARG A 295 -23.43 18.70 -7.04
N ARG A 296 -23.18 18.40 -5.76
CA ARG A 296 -23.43 19.33 -4.66
C ARG A 296 -22.58 20.59 -4.80
N ASN A 297 -21.28 20.44 -5.02
CA ASN A 297 -20.35 21.56 -5.14
C ASN A 297 -20.68 22.44 -6.35
N LEU A 298 -21.05 21.84 -7.48
CA LEU A 298 -21.50 22.57 -8.67
C LEU A 298 -22.75 23.42 -8.39
N ARG A 299 -23.77 22.81 -7.77
CA ARG A 299 -25.00 23.51 -7.36
C ARG A 299 -24.69 24.66 -6.42
N ASP A 300 -23.91 24.41 -5.37
CA ASP A 300 -23.57 25.40 -4.35
C ASP A 300 -22.75 26.56 -4.97
N ALA A 301 -21.91 26.28 -5.97
CA ALA A 301 -21.18 27.29 -6.71
C ALA A 301 -22.09 28.19 -7.57
N TYR A 302 -23.06 27.62 -8.30
CA TYR A 302 -24.02 28.40 -9.09
C TYR A 302 -24.97 29.23 -8.22
N LEU A 303 -25.52 28.68 -7.13
CA LEU A 303 -26.45 29.40 -6.25
C LEU A 303 -25.81 30.69 -5.69
N HIS A 304 -24.54 30.62 -5.35
CA HIS A 304 -23.81 31.78 -4.85
C HIS A 304 -23.48 32.80 -5.97
N GLN A 305 -23.33 32.36 -7.22
CA GLN A 305 -23.16 33.28 -8.35
C GLN A 305 -24.43 34.10 -8.58
N VAL A 306 -25.60 33.46 -8.51
CA VAL A 306 -26.91 34.13 -8.66
C VAL A 306 -27.18 35.11 -7.52
N GLY A 307 -26.83 34.78 -6.26
CA GLY A 307 -27.03 35.68 -5.12
C GLY A 307 -26.10 36.91 -5.07
N ARG A 308 -25.16 37.05 -6.00
CA ARG A 308 -24.28 38.23 -6.14
C ARG A 308 -24.73 39.20 -7.24
N GLN A 309 -25.66 38.79 -8.10
CA GLN A 309 -26.28 39.64 -9.12
C GLN A 309 -27.52 40.32 -8.56
#